data_AF-A0A2H3L643-F1
#
_entry.id   AF-A0A2H3L643-F1
#
_cell.length_a   1.000
_cell.length_b   1.000
_cell.length_c   1.000
_cell.angle_alpha   90.00
_cell.angle_beta   90.00
_cell.angle_gamma   90.00
#
_symmetry.space_group_name_H-M   'P 1'
#
loop_
_entity.id
_entity.type
_entity.pdbx_description
1 polymer ?
#
loop_
_entity_poly.entity_id
_entity_poly.type
_entity_poly.pdbx_seq_one_letter_code
_entity_poly.pdbx_strand_id
1 'polypeptide(L)'
;MVIASTPAQRMQLETYLEAQYQHGDLVYGLHITDRAILTCLVFERMGRQVHLVDGAEGGYALAAQALKQRLSVSEPMVSKNEIR
;
A
#
# COMPACT_ATOMS: atom_id res chain seq x y z
N MET A 1 1.82 -0.21 -5.10
CA MET A 1 3.03 -0.70 -5.80
C MET A 1 3.34 -2.10 -5.29
N VAL A 2 3.76 -3.02 -6.16
CA VAL A 2 4.17 -4.38 -5.78
C VAL A 2 5.68 -4.49 -6.01
N ILE A 3 6.43 -5.00 -5.03
CA ILE A 3 7.89 -5.12 -5.08
C ILE A 3 8.26 -6.58 -4.83
N ALA A 4 9.04 -7.17 -5.73
CA ALA A 4 9.67 -8.47 -5.49
C ALA A 4 10.96 -8.27 -4.68
N SER A 5 11.10 -9.00 -3.57
CA SER A 5 12.25 -8.85 -2.68
C SER A 5 12.52 -10.13 -1.89
N THR A 6 13.76 -10.30 -1.44
CA THR A 6 14.11 -11.29 -0.42
C THR A 6 13.65 -10.84 0.99
N PRO A 7 13.54 -11.75 1.97
CA PRO A 7 13.22 -11.37 3.35
C PRO A 7 14.19 -10.33 3.94
N ALA A 8 15.48 -10.41 3.61
CA ALA A 8 16.48 -9.46 4.09
C ALA A 8 16.25 -8.04 3.52
N GLN A 9 15.98 -7.94 2.21
CA GLN A 9 15.67 -6.66 1.56
C GLN A 9 14.38 -6.05 2.11
N ARG A 10 13.35 -6.88 2.32
CA ARG A 10 12.09 -6.45 2.94
C ARG A 10 12.32 -5.89 4.34
N MET A 11 13.12 -6.56 5.16
CA MET A 11 13.41 -6.10 6.52
C MET A 11 14.15 -4.75 6.52
N GLN A 12 15.08 -4.54 5.58
CA GLN A 12 15.77 -3.26 5.41
C GLN A 12 14.78 -2.15 5.02
N LEU A 13 13.87 -2.43 4.09
CA LEU A 13 12.83 -1.48 3.67
C LEU A 13 11.87 -1.15 4.82
N GLU A 14 11.38 -2.15 5.55
CA GLU A 14 10.51 -1.95 6.72
C GLU A 14 11.20 -1.10 7.79
N THR A 15 12.47 -1.37 8.09
CA THR A 15 13.25 -0.57 9.04
C THR A 15 13.35 0.89 8.63
N TYR A 16 13.65 1.14 7.35
CA TYR A 16 13.73 2.50 6.82
C TYR A 16 12.38 3.23 6.88
N LEU A 17 11.30 2.58 6.42
CA LEU A 17 9.97 3.17 6.42
C LEU A 17 9.46 3.48 7.83
N GLU A 18 9.74 2.59 8.79
CA GLU A 18 9.37 2.81 10.19
C GLU A 18 10.15 3.99 10.78
N ALA A 19 11.46 4.11 10.52
CA ALA A 19 12.24 5.27 10.97
C ALA A 19 11.66 6.59 10.43
N GLN A 20 11.31 6.64 9.14
CA GLN A 20 10.71 7.84 8.54
C GLN A 20 9.30 8.12 9.07
N TYR A 21 8.51 7.08 9.38
CA TYR A 21 7.20 7.24 10.02
C TYR A 21 7.33 7.84 11.42
N GLN A 22 8.29 7.37 12.22
CA GLN A 22 8.54 7.89 13.57
C GLN A 22 9.06 9.33 13.55
N HIS A 23 9.80 9.73 12.51
CA HIS A 23 10.18 11.13 12.29
C HIS A 23 9.04 12.02 11.79
N GLY A 24 7.91 11.44 11.38
CA GLY A 24 6.77 12.16 10.81
C GLY A 24 6.96 12.58 9.35
N ASP A 25 7.99 12.07 8.68
CA ASP A 25 8.33 12.44 7.30
C ASP A 25 7.41 11.78 6.26
N LEU A 26 6.86 10.60 6.59
CA LEU A 26 5.95 9.86 5.72
C LEU A 26 4.98 8.99 6.53
N VAL A 27 3.89 8.58 5.91
CA VAL A 27 3.01 7.51 6.42
C VAL A 27 2.91 6.43 5.36
N TYR A 28 3.00 5.17 5.78
CA TYR A 28 3.04 4.04 4.85
C TYR A 28 2.12 2.89 5.28
N GLY A 29 1.76 2.07 4.30
CA GLY A 29 1.13 0.77 4.51
C GLY A 29 1.88 -0.29 3.72
N LEU A 30 2.06 -1.45 4.32
CA LEU A 30 2.78 -2.57 3.70
C LEU A 30 2.00 -3.85 3.95
N HIS A 31 1.95 -4.70 2.94
CA HIS A 31 1.42 -6.05 3.05
C HIS A 31 2.37 -7.01 2.34
N ILE A 32 2.61 -8.17 2.95
CA ILE A 32 3.55 -9.18 2.48
C ILE A 32 2.74 -10.31 1.88
N THR A 33 3.06 -10.66 0.63
CA THR A 33 2.42 -11.75 -0.09
C THR A 33 3.50 -12.60 -0.76
N ASP A 34 3.18 -13.87 -1.05
CA ASP A 34 4.09 -14.82 -1.69
C ASP A 34 4.08 -14.75 -3.22
N ARG A 35 3.07 -14.09 -3.80
CA ARG A 35 2.88 -14.01 -5.26
C ARG A 35 2.20 -12.71 -5.68
N ALA A 36 2.53 -12.25 -6.89
CA ALA A 36 1.83 -11.16 -7.56
C ALA A 36 0.82 -11.72 -8.56
N ILE A 37 -0.32 -11.05 -8.70
CA ILE A 37 -1.35 -11.34 -9.69
C ILE A 37 -1.31 -10.24 -10.76
N LEU A 38 -1.17 -10.65 -12.02
CA LEU A 38 -1.32 -9.78 -13.18
C LEU A 38 -2.67 -10.08 -13.83
N THR A 39 -3.54 -9.07 -13.90
CA THR A 39 -4.81 -9.15 -14.63
C THR A 39 -4.73 -8.23 -15.84
N CYS A 40 -4.97 -8.78 -17.04
CA CYS A 40 -5.03 -8.02 -18.27
C CYS A 40 -6.50 -7.73 -18.62
N LEU A 41 -6.88 -6.45 -18.62
CA LEU A 41 -8.15 -5.99 -19.18
C LEU A 41 -7.91 -5.63 -20.65
N VAL A 42 -8.41 -6.48 -21.54
CA VAL A 42 -8.32 -6.28 -22.99
C VAL A 42 -9.61 -5.63 -23.46
N PHE A 43 -9.55 -4.36 -23.87
CA PHE A 43 -10.71 -3.65 -24.43
C PHE A 43 -10.83 -3.88 -25.94
N GLU A 44 -9.70 -3.91 -26.64
CA GLU A 44 -9.61 -4.21 -28.07
C GLU A 44 -8.37 -5.06 -28.33
N ARG A 45 -8.51 -6.07 -29.20
CA ARG A 45 -7.49 -7.10 -29.48
C ARG A 45 -6.16 -6.53 -30.02
N MET A 46 -6.13 -5.28 -30.49
CA MET A 46 -4.98 -4.67 -31.18
C MET A 46 -4.58 -3.25 -30.71
N GLY A 47 -5.16 -2.69 -29.64
CA GLY A 47 -4.92 -1.27 -29.35
C GLY A 47 -4.85 -0.83 -27.89
N ARG A 48 -5.58 -1.50 -26.98
CA ARG A 48 -5.68 -1.04 -25.59
C ARG A 48 -5.79 -2.21 -24.61
N GLN A 49 -4.67 -2.50 -23.95
CA GLN A 49 -4.58 -3.45 -22.84
C GLN A 49 -4.21 -2.67 -21.58
N VAL A 50 -4.95 -2.89 -20.50
CA VAL A 50 -4.58 -2.38 -19.17
C VAL A 50 -4.14 -3.57 -18.34
N HIS A 51 -2.87 -3.56 -17.93
CA HIS A 51 -2.33 -4.53 -17.00
C HIS A 51 -2.47 -4.00 -15.58
N LEU A 52 -3.33 -4.64 -14.79
CA LEU A 52 -3.38 -4.44 -13.36
C LEU A 52 -2.44 -5.43 -12.69
N VAL A 53 -1.53 -4.92 -11.87
CA VAL A 53 -0.61 -5.74 -11.06
C VAL A 53 -0.92 -5.49 -9.60
N ASP A 54 -1.25 -6.56 -8.87
CA ASP A 54 -1.51 -6.53 -7.42
C ASP A 54 -0.79 -7.69 -6.72
N GLY A 55 -0.67 -7.64 -5.40
CA GLY A 55 -0.36 -8.79 -4.56
C GLY A 55 -1.57 -9.72 -4.44
N ALA A 56 -1.34 -11.03 -4.27
CA ALA A 56 -2.42 -11.97 -4.10
C ALA A 56 -3.29 -11.65 -2.87
N GLU A 57 -4.54 -12.11 -2.91
CA GLU A 57 -5.48 -12.03 -1.79
C GLU A 57 -5.81 -10.58 -1.36
N GLY A 58 -5.74 -9.65 -2.33
CA GLY A 58 -6.06 -8.23 -2.12
C GLY A 58 -4.91 -7.43 -1.52
N GLY A 59 -3.67 -7.74 -1.92
CA GLY A 59 -2.46 -7.17 -1.32
C GLY A 59 -2.44 -5.65 -1.27
N TYR A 60 -2.89 -4.97 -2.33
CA TYR A 60 -3.04 -3.52 -2.36
C TYR A 60 -4.07 -3.01 -1.35
N ALA A 61 -5.22 -3.68 -1.23
CA ALA A 61 -6.28 -3.29 -0.29
C ALA A 61 -5.82 -3.45 1.16
N LEU A 62 -5.12 -4.54 1.47
CA LEU A 62 -4.56 -4.79 2.81
C LEU A 62 -3.45 -3.81 3.16
N ALA A 63 -2.56 -3.48 2.21
CA ALA A 63 -1.57 -2.43 2.39
C ALA A 63 -2.23 -1.06 2.64
N ALA A 64 -3.29 -0.73 1.89
CA ALA A 64 -4.04 0.50 2.09
C ALA A 64 -4.76 0.55 3.45
N GLN A 65 -5.24 -0.59 3.97
CA GLN A 65 -5.80 -0.66 5.31
C GLN A 65 -4.75 -0.35 6.38
N ALA A 66 -3.55 -0.92 6.27
CA ALA A 66 -2.44 -0.63 7.19
C ALA A 66 -2.04 0.86 7.13
N LEU A 67 -2.03 1.47 5.93
CA LEU A 67 -1.79 2.90 5.77
C LEU A 67 -2.84 3.73 6.52
N LYS A 68 -4.13 3.44 6.31
CA LYS A 68 -5.25 4.17 6.95
C LYS A 68 -5.22 4.06 8.47
N GLN A 69 -4.85 2.88 9.00
CA GLN A 69 -4.68 2.70 10.43
C GLN A 69 -3.60 3.63 10.99
N ARG A 70 -2.44 3.72 10.32
CA ARG A 70 -1.39 4.67 10.72
C ARG A 70 -1.86 6.13 10.60
N LEU A 71 -2.55 6.48 9.52
CA LEU A 71 -3.12 7.82 9.35
C LEU A 71 -4.07 8.22 10.48
N SER A 72 -4.94 7.29 10.92
CA SER A 72 -5.86 7.55 12.03
C SER A 72 -5.16 7.74 13.38
N VAL A 73 -3.93 7.24 13.52
CA VAL A 73 -3.08 7.43 14.71
C VAL A 73 -2.24 8.71 14.60
N SER A 74 -1.87 9.12 13.39
CA SER A 74 -1.07 10.33 13.14
C SER A 74 -1.89 11.62 12.95
N GLU A 75 -3.19 11.53 12.66
CA GLU A 75 -4.07 12.71 12.63
C GLU A 75 -4.36 13.19 14.07
N PRO A 76 -4.14 14.48 14.40
CA PRO A 76 -4.79 15.04 15.58
C PRO A 76 -6.29 14.93 15.37
N MET A 77 -7.01 14.44 16.37
CA MET A 77 -8.46 14.27 16.37
C MET A 77 -9.15 15.62 16.12
N VAL A 78 -9.38 15.97 14.84
CA VAL A 78 -10.19 17.13 14.48
C VAL A 78 -11.62 16.79 14.86
N SER A 79 -12.10 17.46 15.91
CA SER A 79 -13.46 17.41 16.41
C SER A 79 -14.44 17.50 15.23
N LYS A 80 -15.12 16.39 14.93
CA LYS A 80 -16.25 16.33 13.98
C LYS A 80 -17.47 17.01 14.61
N ASN A 81 -17.38 18.31 14.85
CA ASN A 81 -18.49 19.07 15.41
C ASN A 81 -18.61 20.42 14.72
N GLU A 82 -19.07 20.42 13.47
CA GLU A 82 -19.73 21.57 12.82
C GLU A 82 -20.17 21.21 11.40
N ILE A 83 -21.30 20.48 11.27
CA ILE A 83 -22.26 20.74 10.20
C ILE A 83 -23.65 20.53 10.83
N ARG A 84 -24.28 21.64 11.17
CA ARG A 84 -25.70 21.74 11.55
C ARG A 84 -26.45 22.34 10.37
#